data_AF-A0A7X5AKI1-F1
#
_entry.id   AF-A0A7X5AKI1-F1
#
_cell.length_a   1.000
_cell.length_b   1.000
_cell.length_c   1.000
_cell.angle_alpha   90.00
_cell.angle_beta   90.00
_cell.angle_gamma   90.00
#
_symmetry.space_group_name_H-M   'P 1'
#
loop_
_entity.id
_entity.type
_entity.pdbx_description
1 polymer ?
#
loop_
_entity_poly.entity_id
_entity_poly.type
_entity_poly.pdbx_seq_one_letter_code
_entity_poly.pdbx_strand_id
1 'polypeptide(L)'
;MKALFIGAGAAYDCGMPLVWELTAELRRCLTPERIVSFNEGWKSQGGGWNQDVISRVAILLGNKDLHYEHIIGTLEVEFSRERNEGKRQDYHAALGFLLQAVYGLLMERQVKNTDYALNALDDFSAIKKLAQENNPLWIFSLNHDCIIEMLAASAGIPIKSGFNEEVSIPMKSTDGVLRQIPFERLSRASIESNCYDFHKHGEYGINLIKLHGGLDIFGQNDELNYLKIKPVEQDPASFAHQLQIIDKINQDIAVRDGVVCMNENVYEDEQGRIQFLRKTLLSGVHKFTKRLSQIAPSEFLSLFKGSLNYADALVCIGYSFGDKHIDENIVDWLSLSGSRKLTIVNPGIGGCPDRLKYLSEQVECNPIGAAEYFIQVSDDKPTEMQSILRKERSVARDRIRRELTE
;
A
#
# COMPACT_ATOMS: atom_id res chain seq x y z
N MET A 1 11.39 -8.33 22.61
CA MET A 1 11.15 -7.18 21.69
C MET A 1 9.71 -7.25 21.16
N LYS A 2 9.04 -6.10 20.98
CA LYS A 2 7.77 -5.95 20.28
C LYS A 2 8.01 -5.53 18.82
N ALA A 3 7.23 -6.08 17.90
CA ALA A 3 7.12 -5.61 16.52
C ALA A 3 5.68 -5.21 16.19
N LEU A 4 5.51 -4.39 15.16
CA LEU A 4 4.19 -4.00 14.65
C LEU A 4 3.93 -4.65 13.30
N PHE A 5 2.68 -5.07 13.09
CA PHE A 5 2.16 -5.46 11.80
C PHE A 5 0.99 -4.53 11.45
N ILE A 6 1.12 -3.80 10.35
CA ILE A 6 0.22 -2.72 9.96
C ILE A 6 -0.60 -3.17 8.75
N GLY A 7 -1.91 -3.30 8.94
CA GLY A 7 -2.88 -3.54 7.86
C GLY A 7 -3.61 -2.26 7.46
N ALA A 8 -4.39 -2.34 6.37
CA ALA A 8 -5.03 -1.19 5.73
C ALA A 8 -5.86 -0.33 6.70
N GLY A 9 -6.49 -0.95 7.70
CA GLY A 9 -7.29 -0.24 8.70
C GLY A 9 -6.48 0.68 9.62
N ALA A 10 -5.17 0.52 9.71
CA ALA A 10 -4.33 1.34 10.59
C ALA A 10 -4.20 2.80 10.13
N ALA A 11 -4.35 3.04 8.83
CA ALA A 11 -4.29 4.39 8.24
C ALA A 11 -5.68 5.02 8.07
N TYR A 12 -6.73 4.38 8.58
CA TYR A 12 -8.12 4.87 8.46
C TYR A 12 -8.31 6.25 9.07
N ASP A 13 -7.77 6.46 10.28
CA ASP A 13 -7.86 7.73 11.01
C ASP A 13 -7.05 8.84 10.33
N CYS A 14 -6.05 8.46 9.52
CA CYS A 14 -5.27 9.36 8.67
C CYS A 14 -5.93 9.61 7.29
N GLY A 15 -7.14 9.10 7.07
CA GLY A 15 -7.94 9.40 5.89
C GLY A 15 -7.74 8.44 4.72
N MET A 16 -7.03 7.33 4.91
CA MET A 16 -6.96 6.28 3.89
C MET A 16 -8.23 5.41 3.89
N PRO A 17 -8.69 4.96 2.70
CA PRO A 17 -9.94 4.24 2.59
C PRO A 17 -9.81 2.78 3.04
N LEU A 18 -10.89 2.22 3.60
CA LEU A 18 -11.02 0.77 3.75
C LEU A 18 -11.36 0.10 2.41
N VAL A 19 -11.23 -1.24 2.34
CA VAL A 19 -11.49 -2.03 1.12
C VAL A 19 -12.86 -1.72 0.48
N TRP A 20 -13.91 -1.56 1.30
CA TRP A 20 -15.26 -1.28 0.83
C TRP A 20 -15.47 0.18 0.42
N GLU A 21 -14.82 1.13 1.09
CA GLU A 21 -14.85 2.54 0.70
C GLU A 21 -14.15 2.73 -0.66
N LEU A 22 -12.99 2.12 -0.83
CA LEU A 22 -12.25 2.13 -2.10
C LEU A 22 -13.04 1.44 -3.22
N THR A 23 -13.74 0.34 -2.90
CA THR A 23 -14.65 -0.34 -3.85
C THR A 23 -15.79 0.59 -4.28
N ALA A 24 -16.40 1.31 -3.35
CA ALA A 24 -17.48 2.25 -3.65
C ALA A 24 -16.99 3.40 -4.55
N GLU A 25 -15.81 3.95 -4.27
CA GLU A 25 -15.16 4.97 -5.11
C GLU A 25 -14.87 4.44 -6.51
N LEU A 26 -14.30 3.23 -6.61
CA LEU A 26 -14.05 2.58 -7.89
C LEU A 26 -15.34 2.44 -8.71
N ARG A 27 -16.43 1.97 -8.10
CA ARG A 27 -17.75 1.83 -8.75
C ARG A 27 -18.37 3.16 -9.16
N ARG A 28 -18.18 4.21 -8.36
CA ARG A 28 -18.66 5.56 -8.67
C ARG A 28 -17.93 6.16 -9.87
N CYS A 29 -16.64 5.85 -10.02
CA CYS A 29 -15.83 6.28 -11.16
C CYS A 29 -16.11 5.40 -12.39
N LEU A 30 -16.18 4.08 -12.22
CA LEU A 30 -16.32 3.07 -13.26
C LEU A 30 -17.64 2.30 -13.11
N THR A 31 -18.76 2.93 -13.51
CA THR A 31 -20.05 2.22 -13.58
C THR A 31 -20.05 1.20 -14.72
N PRO A 32 -20.93 0.17 -14.68
CA PRO A 32 -21.10 -0.77 -15.80
C PRO A 32 -21.34 -0.08 -17.15
N GLU A 33 -22.14 0.99 -17.18
CA GLU A 33 -22.44 1.76 -18.39
C GLU A 33 -21.22 2.55 -18.86
N ARG A 34 -20.47 3.14 -17.93
CA ARG A 34 -19.24 3.89 -18.25
C ARG A 34 -18.16 3.00 -18.83
N ILE A 35 -17.92 1.81 -18.25
CA ILE A 35 -16.87 0.92 -18.77
C ILE A 35 -17.24 0.41 -20.17
N VAL A 36 -18.52 0.13 -20.44
CA VAL A 36 -19.00 -0.23 -21.78
C VAL A 36 -18.78 0.93 -22.76
N SER A 37 -19.15 2.15 -22.38
CA SER A 37 -18.95 3.35 -23.20
C SER A 37 -17.47 3.63 -23.48
N PHE A 38 -16.59 3.48 -22.49
CA PHE A 38 -15.14 3.57 -22.69
C PHE A 38 -14.65 2.54 -23.70
N ASN A 39 -15.12 1.29 -23.58
CA ASN A 39 -14.74 0.23 -24.50
C ASN A 39 -15.19 0.48 -25.94
N GLU A 40 -16.38 1.06 -26.15
CA GLU A 40 -16.84 1.51 -27.47
C GLU A 40 -15.93 2.59 -28.05
N GLY A 41 -15.54 3.56 -27.22
CA GLY A 41 -14.56 4.59 -27.56
C GLY A 41 -13.22 3.97 -27.97
N TRP A 42 -12.68 3.03 -27.19
CA TRP A 42 -11.42 2.36 -27.49
C TRP A 42 -11.49 1.54 -28.79
N LYS A 43 -12.61 0.83 -29.03
CA LYS A 43 -12.85 0.11 -30.30
C LYS A 43 -12.84 1.05 -31.50
N SER A 44 -13.43 2.25 -31.37
CA SER A 44 -13.43 3.24 -32.45
C SER A 44 -12.02 3.74 -32.82
N GLN A 45 -11.05 3.57 -31.91
CA GLN A 45 -9.65 3.98 -32.06
C GLN A 45 -8.74 2.78 -32.38
N GLY A 46 -9.30 1.60 -32.68
CA GLY A 46 -8.55 0.39 -33.04
C GLY A 46 -8.07 -0.45 -31.85
N GLY A 47 -8.51 -0.14 -30.63
CA GLY A 47 -8.25 -0.93 -29.43
C GLY A 47 -9.52 -1.59 -28.87
N GLY A 48 -9.65 -1.57 -27.53
CA GLY A 48 -10.80 -2.11 -26.81
C GLY A 48 -10.75 -3.64 -26.63
N TRP A 49 -11.67 -4.13 -25.81
CA TRP A 49 -11.77 -5.53 -25.41
C TRP A 49 -12.95 -6.23 -26.08
N ASN A 50 -12.83 -7.55 -26.21
CA ASN A 50 -13.89 -8.45 -26.64
C ASN A 50 -15.19 -8.22 -25.84
N GLN A 51 -16.33 -8.41 -26.50
CA GLN A 51 -17.65 -8.19 -25.90
C GLN A 51 -17.90 -9.06 -24.66
N ASP A 52 -17.37 -10.28 -24.63
CA ASP A 52 -17.52 -11.18 -23.48
C ASP A 52 -16.74 -10.66 -22.27
N VAL A 53 -15.53 -10.14 -22.51
CA VAL A 53 -14.65 -9.60 -21.45
C VAL A 53 -15.26 -8.35 -20.84
N ILE A 54 -15.71 -7.40 -21.67
CA ILE A 54 -16.34 -6.17 -21.15
C ILE A 54 -17.64 -6.48 -20.41
N SER A 55 -18.46 -7.42 -20.91
CA SER A 55 -19.69 -7.83 -20.23
C SER A 55 -19.38 -8.47 -18.87
N ARG A 56 -18.32 -9.28 -18.80
CA ARG A 56 -17.86 -9.88 -17.55
C ARG A 56 -17.40 -8.82 -16.55
N VAL A 57 -16.57 -7.86 -16.97
CA VAL A 57 -16.11 -6.75 -16.11
C VAL A 57 -17.29 -5.92 -15.61
N ALA A 58 -18.23 -5.58 -16.48
CA ALA A 58 -19.44 -4.82 -16.12
C ALA A 58 -20.29 -5.55 -15.06
N ILE A 59 -20.48 -6.87 -15.20
CA ILE A 59 -21.18 -7.71 -14.21
C ILE A 59 -20.46 -7.68 -12.86
N LEU A 60 -19.13 -7.81 -12.85
CA LEU A 60 -18.36 -7.81 -11.61
C LEU A 60 -18.40 -6.45 -10.90
N LEU A 61 -18.30 -5.35 -11.66
CA LEU A 61 -18.44 -3.99 -11.13
C LEU A 61 -19.85 -3.74 -10.57
N GLY A 62 -20.89 -4.30 -11.19
CA GLY A 62 -22.28 -4.20 -10.72
C GLY A 62 -22.64 -5.07 -9.51
N ASN A 63 -21.82 -6.08 -9.18
CA ASN A 63 -22.11 -7.01 -8.08
C ASN A 63 -21.74 -6.42 -6.71
N LYS A 64 -22.74 -5.94 -5.96
CA LYS A 64 -22.56 -5.27 -4.66
C LYS A 64 -21.89 -6.12 -3.58
N ASP A 65 -21.95 -7.45 -3.68
CA ASP A 65 -21.41 -8.38 -2.68
C ASP A 65 -19.90 -8.62 -2.84
N LEU A 66 -19.29 -8.11 -3.91
CA LEU A 66 -17.86 -8.21 -4.16
C LEU A 66 -17.17 -6.88 -3.83
N HIS A 67 -16.03 -6.93 -3.15
CA HIS A 67 -15.11 -5.80 -3.12
C HIS A 67 -14.08 -5.89 -4.26
N TYR A 68 -13.34 -4.81 -4.50
CA TYR A 68 -12.45 -4.71 -5.67
C TYR A 68 -11.40 -5.82 -5.74
N GLU A 69 -10.83 -6.27 -4.62
CA GLU A 69 -9.88 -7.41 -4.65
C GLU A 69 -10.53 -8.70 -5.16
N HIS A 70 -11.81 -8.97 -4.85
CA HIS A 70 -12.54 -10.12 -5.39
C HIS A 70 -12.84 -9.96 -6.89
N ILE A 71 -13.10 -8.73 -7.34
CA ILE A 71 -13.29 -8.41 -8.77
C ILE A 71 -12.00 -8.73 -9.53
N ILE A 72 -10.88 -8.20 -9.04
CA ILE A 72 -9.53 -8.47 -9.58
C ILE A 72 -9.27 -9.97 -9.56
N GLY A 73 -9.42 -10.64 -8.42
CA GLY A 73 -9.19 -12.08 -8.27
C GLY A 73 -10.04 -12.93 -9.22
N THR A 74 -11.27 -12.52 -9.50
CA THR A 74 -12.12 -13.21 -10.48
C THR A 74 -11.52 -13.08 -11.89
N LEU A 75 -11.08 -11.89 -12.29
CA LEU A 75 -10.45 -11.68 -13.61
C LEU A 75 -9.12 -12.42 -13.73
N GLU A 76 -8.33 -12.53 -12.67
CA GLU A 76 -7.10 -13.33 -12.64
C GLU A 76 -7.41 -14.82 -12.93
N VAL A 77 -8.51 -15.33 -12.39
CA VAL A 77 -8.99 -16.69 -12.65
C VAL A 77 -9.48 -16.85 -14.08
N GLU A 78 -10.24 -15.90 -14.62
CA GLU A 78 -10.71 -15.94 -16.02
C GLU A 78 -9.52 -15.91 -16.99
N PHE A 79 -8.57 -15.00 -16.79
CA PHE A 79 -7.31 -14.92 -17.56
C PHE A 79 -6.57 -16.27 -17.56
N SER A 80 -6.50 -16.92 -16.41
CA SER A 80 -5.76 -18.19 -16.26
C SER A 80 -6.47 -19.37 -16.95
N ARG A 81 -7.81 -19.31 -17.08
CA ARG A 81 -8.63 -20.38 -17.68
C ARG A 81 -8.79 -20.21 -19.19
N GLU A 82 -8.78 -18.97 -19.68
CA GLU A 82 -9.00 -18.67 -21.09
C GLU A 82 -7.92 -19.30 -21.98
N ARG A 83 -8.37 -19.94 -23.06
CA ARG A 83 -7.53 -20.64 -24.03
C ARG A 83 -7.41 -19.86 -25.33
N ASN A 84 -8.38 -19.02 -25.65
CA ASN A 84 -8.29 -18.10 -26.78
C ASN A 84 -7.31 -16.98 -26.46
N GLU A 85 -6.25 -16.87 -27.25
CA GLU A 85 -5.16 -15.91 -27.00
C GLU A 85 -5.63 -14.45 -27.00
N GLY A 86 -6.49 -14.06 -27.94
CA GLY A 86 -7.02 -12.69 -28.01
C GLY A 86 -7.88 -12.33 -26.80
N LYS A 87 -8.83 -13.19 -26.42
CA LYS A 87 -9.63 -12.96 -25.20
C LYS A 87 -8.79 -12.99 -23.94
N ARG A 88 -7.76 -13.83 -23.90
CA ARG A 88 -6.82 -13.89 -22.78
C ARG A 88 -6.04 -12.57 -22.64
N GLN A 89 -5.58 -12.00 -23.75
CA GLN A 89 -4.93 -10.68 -23.75
C GLN A 89 -5.91 -9.58 -23.27
N ASP A 90 -7.17 -9.63 -23.70
CA ASP A 90 -8.19 -8.69 -23.23
C ASP A 90 -8.47 -8.79 -21.73
N TYR A 91 -8.53 -10.00 -21.16
CA TYR A 91 -8.63 -10.18 -19.71
C TYR A 91 -7.40 -9.62 -18.97
N HIS A 92 -6.21 -9.81 -19.53
CA HIS A 92 -4.98 -9.24 -18.98
C HIS A 92 -5.00 -7.70 -19.01
N ALA A 93 -5.45 -7.11 -20.12
CA ALA A 93 -5.60 -5.67 -20.25
C ALA A 93 -6.67 -5.10 -19.29
N ALA A 94 -7.80 -5.79 -19.12
CA ALA A 94 -8.83 -5.41 -18.16
C ALA A 94 -8.35 -5.47 -16.71
N LEU A 95 -7.58 -6.52 -16.37
CA LEU A 95 -6.91 -6.64 -15.07
C LEU A 95 -5.95 -5.47 -14.84
N GLY A 96 -5.07 -5.19 -15.80
CA GLY A 96 -4.12 -4.09 -15.73
C GLY A 96 -4.80 -2.72 -15.58
N PHE A 97 -5.91 -2.50 -16.29
CA PHE A 97 -6.70 -1.28 -16.18
C PHE A 97 -7.30 -1.08 -14.79
N LEU A 98 -7.86 -2.14 -14.19
CA LEU A 98 -8.43 -2.06 -12.83
C LEU A 98 -7.35 -1.85 -11.77
N LEU A 99 -6.19 -2.49 -11.89
CA LEU A 99 -5.05 -2.25 -11.00
C LEU A 99 -4.60 -0.77 -11.08
N GLN A 100 -4.52 -0.22 -12.29
CA GLN A 100 -4.19 1.19 -12.49
C GLN A 100 -5.25 2.12 -11.87
N ALA A 101 -6.53 1.79 -12.00
CA ALA A 101 -7.61 2.58 -11.41
C ALA A 101 -7.54 2.58 -9.87
N VAL A 102 -7.30 1.41 -9.26
CA VAL A 102 -7.10 1.28 -7.81
C VAL A 102 -5.89 2.08 -7.34
N TYR A 103 -4.76 1.97 -8.04
CA TYR A 103 -3.57 2.78 -7.75
C TYR A 103 -3.89 4.28 -7.83
N GLY A 104 -4.57 4.72 -8.88
CA GLY A 104 -4.93 6.12 -9.10
C GLY A 104 -5.78 6.69 -7.96
N LEU A 105 -6.80 5.94 -7.51
CA LEU A 105 -7.63 6.33 -6.38
C LEU A 105 -6.84 6.43 -5.07
N LEU A 106 -5.95 5.47 -4.79
CA LEU A 106 -5.12 5.49 -3.59
C LEU A 106 -4.10 6.64 -3.62
N MET A 107 -3.49 6.90 -4.77
CA MET A 107 -2.58 8.03 -4.97
C MET A 107 -3.31 9.36 -4.77
N GLU A 108 -4.47 9.53 -5.40
CA GLU A 108 -5.29 10.73 -5.25
C GLU A 108 -5.68 10.95 -3.78
N ARG A 109 -6.05 9.88 -3.06
CA ARG A 109 -6.35 9.94 -1.62
C ARG A 109 -5.13 10.34 -0.80
N GLN A 110 -3.97 9.71 -1.01
CA GLN A 110 -2.73 10.04 -0.32
C GLN A 110 -2.36 11.51 -0.49
N VAL A 111 -2.45 12.04 -1.72
CA VAL A 111 -2.09 13.43 -2.03
C VAL A 111 -3.11 14.40 -1.45
N LYS A 112 -4.41 14.21 -1.72
CA LYS A 112 -5.46 15.14 -1.28
C LYS A 112 -5.67 15.16 0.24
N ASN A 113 -5.40 14.05 0.92
CA ASN A 113 -5.57 13.94 2.36
C ASN A 113 -4.29 14.22 3.14
N THR A 114 -3.21 14.70 2.50
CA THR A 114 -1.92 14.95 3.17
C THR A 114 -2.09 15.81 4.43
N ASP A 115 -2.70 16.99 4.32
CA ASP A 115 -2.89 17.88 5.48
C ASP A 115 -3.78 17.26 6.55
N TYR A 116 -4.82 16.51 6.14
CA TYR A 116 -5.68 15.78 7.06
C TYR A 116 -4.89 14.72 7.83
N ALA A 117 -4.05 13.95 7.12
CA ALA A 117 -3.19 12.93 7.70
C ALA A 117 -2.19 13.54 8.69
N LEU A 118 -1.50 14.63 8.32
CA LEU A 118 -0.55 15.33 9.19
C LEU A 118 -1.19 15.75 10.51
N ASN A 119 -2.40 16.30 10.47
CA ASN A 119 -3.14 16.68 11.67
C ASN A 119 -3.61 15.49 12.52
N ALA A 120 -3.67 14.28 11.95
CA ALA A 120 -4.00 13.05 12.66
C ALA A 120 -2.77 12.38 13.30
N LEU A 121 -1.54 12.65 12.80
CA LEU A 121 -0.32 11.98 13.27
C LEU A 121 -0.01 12.17 14.76
N ASP A 122 -0.49 13.26 15.37
CA ASP A 122 -0.33 13.51 16.81
C ASP A 122 -0.93 12.39 17.67
N ASP A 123 -2.05 11.80 17.23
CA ASP A 123 -2.70 10.66 17.89
C ASP A 123 -1.83 9.39 17.85
N PHE A 124 -0.79 9.36 17.02
CA PHE A 124 0.14 8.24 16.81
C PHE A 124 1.53 8.49 17.42
N SER A 125 1.71 9.60 18.15
CA SER A 125 3.00 10.05 18.71
C SER A 125 3.71 9.02 19.59
N ALA A 126 2.97 8.10 20.22
CA ALA A 126 3.52 6.99 21.00
C ALA A 126 4.41 6.02 20.21
N ILE A 127 4.42 6.10 18.87
CA ILE A 127 5.41 5.40 18.03
C ILE A 127 6.85 5.69 18.46
N LYS A 128 7.13 6.91 18.96
CA LYS A 128 8.47 7.30 19.44
C LYS A 128 8.88 6.47 20.65
N LYS A 129 7.96 6.28 21.59
CA LYS A 129 8.15 5.40 22.76
C LYS A 129 8.39 3.96 22.31
N LEU A 130 7.59 3.45 21.37
CA LEU A 130 7.79 2.10 20.83
C LEU A 130 9.14 1.96 20.12
N ALA A 131 9.60 2.97 19.38
CA ALA A 131 10.94 2.97 18.79
C ALA A 131 12.04 2.90 19.85
N GLN A 132 11.94 3.72 20.90
CA GLN A 132 12.88 3.78 22.02
C GLN A 132 12.94 2.50 22.85
N GLU A 133 11.80 1.83 23.08
CA GLU A 133 11.73 0.60 23.87
C GLU A 133 12.29 -0.63 23.15
N ASN A 134 12.35 -0.61 21.81
CA ASN A 134 12.67 -1.79 21.01
C ASN A 134 14.05 -1.75 20.34
N ASN A 135 14.51 -0.60 19.83
CA ASN A 135 15.85 -0.37 19.25
C ASN A 135 16.41 -1.56 18.42
N PRO A 136 15.98 -1.73 17.15
CA PRO A 136 15.00 -0.92 16.42
C PRO A 136 13.58 -1.47 16.58
N LEU A 137 12.59 -0.63 16.29
CA LEU A 137 11.21 -1.10 16.11
C LEU A 137 11.04 -1.68 14.71
N TRP A 138 10.69 -2.96 14.64
CA TRP A 138 10.31 -3.61 13.39
C TRP A 138 8.85 -3.33 13.07
N ILE A 139 8.59 -2.81 11.88
CA ILE A 139 7.25 -2.57 11.34
C ILE A 139 7.12 -3.31 10.00
N PHE A 140 6.15 -4.22 9.93
CA PHE A 140 5.78 -4.91 8.71
C PHE A 140 4.44 -4.36 8.24
N SER A 141 4.38 -3.85 7.01
CA SER A 141 3.19 -3.16 6.51
C SER A 141 2.64 -3.84 5.26
N LEU A 142 1.31 -3.99 5.22
CA LEU A 142 0.56 -4.30 4.01
C LEU A 142 0.05 -3.04 3.31
N ASN A 143 0.19 -1.88 3.95
CA ASN A 143 -0.32 -0.63 3.42
C ASN A 143 0.52 -0.16 2.24
N HIS A 144 -0.19 0.39 1.25
CA HIS A 144 0.44 1.03 0.11
C HIS A 144 0.75 2.52 0.36
N ASP A 145 0.18 3.11 1.41
CA ASP A 145 0.33 4.53 1.77
C ASP A 145 1.71 4.87 2.36
N CYS A 146 1.95 6.15 2.62
CA CYS A 146 3.19 6.67 3.22
C CYS A 146 3.02 7.10 4.68
N ILE A 147 1.96 6.69 5.37
CA ILE A 147 1.61 7.24 6.70
C ILE A 147 2.68 6.94 7.76
N ILE A 148 3.27 5.74 7.75
CA ILE A 148 4.34 5.37 8.70
C ILE A 148 5.59 6.20 8.44
N GLU A 149 5.96 6.43 7.19
CA GLU A 149 7.08 7.29 6.84
C GLU A 149 6.84 8.75 7.23
N MET A 150 5.64 9.28 6.97
CA MET A 150 5.25 10.62 7.39
C MET A 150 5.29 10.76 8.91
N LEU A 151 4.80 9.76 9.64
CA LEU A 151 4.85 9.70 11.09
C LEU A 151 6.29 9.68 11.62
N ALA A 152 7.15 8.85 11.03
CA ALA A 152 8.56 8.79 11.41
C ALA A 152 9.28 10.12 11.16
N ALA A 153 9.05 10.75 10.00
CA ALA A 153 9.58 12.08 9.69
C ALA A 153 9.09 13.13 10.69
N SER A 154 7.79 13.16 10.98
CA SER A 154 7.18 14.12 11.92
C SER A 154 7.71 13.96 13.35
N ALA A 155 8.04 12.73 13.75
CA ALA A 155 8.56 12.42 15.07
C ALA A 155 10.11 12.47 15.15
N GLY A 156 10.80 12.75 14.04
CA GLY A 156 12.26 12.74 13.96
C GLY A 156 12.88 11.36 14.19
N ILE A 157 12.19 10.29 13.78
CA ILE A 157 12.63 8.90 13.93
C ILE A 157 13.33 8.47 12.63
N PRO A 158 14.61 8.04 12.68
CA PRO A 158 15.27 7.45 11.51
C PRO A 158 14.51 6.21 11.04
N ILE A 159 14.33 6.09 9.73
CA ILE A 159 13.66 4.96 9.11
C ILE A 159 14.55 4.32 8.06
N LYS A 160 14.62 3.00 8.08
CA LYS A 160 15.32 2.19 7.08
C LYS A 160 14.37 1.14 6.52
N SER A 161 14.31 1.07 5.19
CA SER A 161 13.42 0.15 4.47
C SER A 161 14.13 -0.98 3.74
N GLY A 162 15.42 -1.20 4.02
CA GLY A 162 16.26 -2.20 3.37
C GLY A 162 16.93 -1.71 2.08
N PHE A 163 16.56 -0.53 1.57
CA PHE A 163 17.20 0.11 0.42
C PHE A 163 18.53 0.74 0.86
N ASN A 164 19.60 0.51 0.10
CA ASN A 164 20.98 0.67 0.58
C ASN A 164 21.81 1.68 -0.22
N GLU A 165 21.19 2.37 -1.17
CA GLU A 165 21.85 3.34 -2.04
C GLU A 165 20.96 4.56 -2.21
N GLU A 166 21.52 5.76 -2.10
CA GLU A 166 20.80 6.98 -2.41
C GLU A 166 21.04 7.41 -3.86
N VAL A 167 19.98 7.69 -4.59
CA VAL A 167 20.06 8.13 -5.98
C VAL A 167 19.12 9.30 -6.22
N SER A 168 19.52 10.23 -7.07
CA SER A 168 18.64 11.30 -7.57
C SER A 168 18.34 11.02 -9.03
N ILE A 169 17.06 10.89 -9.37
CA ILE A 169 16.64 10.63 -10.74
C ILE A 169 16.22 11.95 -11.40
N PRO A 170 16.92 12.39 -12.45
CA PRO A 170 16.49 13.53 -13.25
C PRO A 170 15.22 13.15 -14.03
N MET A 171 14.16 13.91 -13.83
CA MET A 171 12.91 13.80 -14.57
C MET A 171 12.57 15.13 -15.21
N LYS A 172 12.53 15.15 -16.54
CA LYS A 172 12.17 16.33 -17.32
C LYS A 172 10.66 16.40 -17.48
N SER A 173 10.05 17.51 -17.04
CA SER A 173 8.65 17.80 -17.32
C SER A 173 8.48 18.36 -18.75
N THR A 174 7.23 18.37 -19.23
CA THR A 174 6.90 18.83 -20.58
C THR A 174 7.16 20.33 -20.81
N ASP A 175 7.22 21.12 -19.74
CA ASP A 175 7.66 22.52 -19.74
C ASP A 175 9.19 22.68 -19.89
N GLY A 176 9.93 21.58 -19.99
CA GLY A 176 11.37 21.54 -20.12
C GLY A 176 12.13 21.68 -18.80
N VAL A 177 11.44 21.81 -17.67
CA VAL A 177 12.06 21.90 -16.35
C VAL A 177 12.59 20.53 -15.94
N LEU A 178 13.88 20.47 -15.59
CA LEU A 178 14.49 19.27 -15.05
C LEU A 178 14.31 19.25 -13.53
N ARG A 179 13.67 18.19 -13.02
CA ARG A 179 13.46 17.98 -11.58
C ARG A 179 14.32 16.82 -11.10
N GLN A 180 15.03 17.04 -10.01
CA GLN A 180 15.83 16.00 -9.35
C GLN A 180 14.98 15.38 -8.26
N ILE A 181 14.51 14.16 -8.48
CA ILE A 181 13.65 13.45 -7.53
C ILE A 181 14.52 12.46 -6.74
N PRO A 182 14.60 12.59 -5.40
CA PRO A 182 15.43 11.72 -4.58
C PRO A 182 14.73 10.38 -4.32
N PHE A 183 15.51 9.29 -4.44
CA PHE A 183 15.11 7.93 -4.15
C PHE A 183 16.17 7.21 -3.32
N GLU A 184 15.73 6.16 -2.64
CA GLU A 184 16.59 5.07 -2.21
C GLU A 184 16.47 3.94 -3.24
N ARG A 185 17.57 3.28 -3.57
CA ARG A 185 17.64 2.19 -4.54
C ARG A 185 18.00 0.88 -3.84
N LEU A 186 17.36 -0.19 -4.29
CA LEU A 186 17.70 -1.56 -3.95
C LEU A 186 17.94 -2.31 -5.26
N SER A 187 19.22 -2.58 -5.54
CA SER A 187 19.61 -3.27 -6.77
C SER A 187 19.43 -4.78 -6.68
N ARG A 188 19.34 -5.45 -7.84
CA ARG A 188 19.32 -6.91 -7.91
C ARG A 188 20.54 -7.55 -7.26
N ALA A 189 21.72 -6.98 -7.51
CA ALA A 189 22.97 -7.45 -6.92
C ALA A 189 22.94 -7.33 -5.39
N SER A 190 22.34 -6.26 -4.86
CA SER A 190 22.15 -6.10 -3.41
C SER A 190 21.20 -7.13 -2.83
N ILE A 191 20.09 -7.43 -3.51
CA ILE A 191 19.13 -8.48 -3.10
C ILE A 191 19.82 -9.85 -3.06
N GLU A 192 20.54 -10.22 -4.12
CA GLU A 192 21.20 -11.52 -4.27
C GLU A 192 22.34 -11.71 -3.27
N SER A 193 23.01 -10.62 -2.88
CA SER A 193 24.06 -10.62 -1.85
C SER A 193 23.52 -10.40 -0.42
N ASN A 194 22.19 -10.34 -0.24
CA ASN A 194 21.53 -10.05 1.04
C ASN A 194 22.03 -8.75 1.71
N CYS A 195 22.38 -7.75 0.89
CA CYS A 195 22.91 -6.46 1.30
C CYS A 195 21.77 -5.45 1.51
N TYR A 196 20.97 -5.67 2.55
CA TYR A 196 19.89 -4.74 2.92
C TYR A 196 20.37 -3.74 3.98
N ASP A 197 19.97 -2.47 3.86
CA ASP A 197 20.25 -1.49 4.90
C ASP A 197 19.10 -1.42 5.91
N PHE A 198 19.33 -1.98 7.09
CA PHE A 198 18.45 -1.93 8.25
C PHE A 198 19.23 -1.49 9.48
N HIS A 199 18.53 -0.90 10.45
CA HIS A 199 19.09 -0.68 11.78
C HIS A 199 19.42 -2.01 12.43
N LYS A 200 20.59 -2.07 13.07
CA LYS A 200 21.07 -3.23 13.83
C LYS A 200 20.45 -3.25 15.22
N HIS A 201 20.48 -4.43 15.84
CA HIS A 201 20.02 -4.57 17.23
C HIS A 201 20.74 -3.58 18.17
N GLY A 202 19.97 -2.84 18.96
CA GLY A 202 20.44 -1.78 19.84
C GLY A 202 20.45 -0.38 19.21
N GLU A 203 20.29 -0.25 17.89
CA GLU A 203 20.21 1.05 17.22
C GLU A 203 18.80 1.65 17.30
N TYR A 204 18.71 2.95 17.56
CA TYR A 204 17.45 3.68 17.55
C TYR A 204 16.98 3.93 16.11
N GLY A 205 15.73 3.58 15.84
CA GLY A 205 15.09 3.80 14.55
C GLY A 205 13.98 2.80 14.28
N ILE A 206 13.41 2.89 13.09
CA ILE A 206 12.38 2.00 12.57
C ILE A 206 12.95 1.21 11.39
N ASN A 207 12.80 -0.12 11.44
CA ASN A 207 12.96 -0.97 10.27
C ASN A 207 11.58 -1.23 9.67
N LEU A 208 11.30 -0.65 8.49
CA LEU A 208 10.03 -0.77 7.79
C LEU A 208 10.14 -1.73 6.61
N ILE A 209 9.26 -2.74 6.54
CA ILE A 209 9.14 -3.62 5.38
C ILE A 209 7.72 -3.51 4.82
N LYS A 210 7.58 -3.02 3.59
CA LYS A 210 6.32 -2.93 2.85
C LYS A 210 6.08 -4.17 1.99
N LEU A 211 5.28 -5.10 2.48
CA LEU A 211 5.14 -6.43 1.89
C LEU A 211 4.36 -6.43 0.59
N HIS A 212 3.38 -5.55 0.40
CA HIS A 212 2.55 -5.50 -0.81
C HIS A 212 2.96 -4.34 -1.74
N GLY A 213 4.24 -3.96 -1.70
CA GLY A 213 4.75 -2.78 -2.38
C GLY A 213 4.15 -1.49 -1.80
N GLY A 214 4.16 -0.41 -2.59
CA GLY A 214 3.61 0.87 -2.14
C GLY A 214 3.42 1.87 -3.26
N LEU A 215 2.73 2.97 -2.95
CA LEU A 215 2.63 4.13 -3.83
C LEU A 215 4.00 4.75 -4.10
N ASP A 216 4.90 4.63 -3.14
CA ASP A 216 6.24 5.20 -3.14
C ASP A 216 7.34 4.23 -3.56
N ILE A 217 7.01 2.99 -3.94
CA ILE A 217 7.98 1.99 -4.41
C ILE A 217 7.71 1.66 -5.88
N PHE A 218 8.77 1.72 -6.68
CA PHE A 218 8.72 1.50 -8.12
C PHE A 218 9.74 0.45 -8.55
N GLY A 219 9.36 -0.38 -9.52
CA GLY A 219 10.31 -1.18 -10.30
C GLY A 219 10.99 -0.29 -11.35
N GLN A 220 12.31 -0.41 -11.48
CA GLN A 220 13.10 0.28 -12.51
C GLN A 220 13.87 -0.73 -13.37
N ASN A 221 13.98 -0.47 -14.67
CA ASN A 221 14.53 -1.38 -15.68
C ASN A 221 13.67 -2.64 -15.83
N ASP A 222 14.25 -3.79 -16.22
CA ASP A 222 13.57 -5.09 -16.36
C ASP A 222 13.06 -5.69 -15.03
N GLU A 223 12.46 -4.87 -14.14
CA GLU A 223 11.94 -5.26 -12.82
C GLU A 223 12.95 -5.75 -11.79
N LEU A 224 14.25 -5.69 -12.10
CA LEU A 224 15.28 -6.24 -11.23
C LEU A 224 15.73 -5.29 -10.11
N ASN A 225 15.46 -3.99 -10.24
CA ASN A 225 15.83 -2.97 -9.27
C ASN A 225 14.58 -2.27 -8.75
N TYR A 226 14.58 -1.93 -7.46
CA TYR A 226 13.53 -1.15 -6.84
C TYR A 226 14.03 0.25 -6.49
N LEU A 227 13.15 1.23 -6.64
CA LEU A 227 13.32 2.60 -6.16
C LEU A 227 12.23 2.88 -5.14
N LYS A 228 12.59 3.48 -4.00
CA LYS A 228 11.65 4.00 -3.00
C LYS A 228 11.83 5.51 -2.91
N ILE A 229 10.74 6.28 -2.89
CA ILE A 229 10.83 7.74 -2.73
C ILE A 229 11.51 8.05 -1.40
N LYS A 230 12.51 8.93 -1.46
CA LYS A 230 13.15 9.51 -0.29
C LYS A 230 12.51 10.90 -0.04
N PRO A 231 12.21 11.28 1.21
CA PRO A 231 11.70 12.62 1.47
C PRO A 231 12.80 13.66 1.20
N VAL A 232 12.40 14.85 0.78
CA VAL A 232 13.24 16.03 0.77
C VAL A 232 13.21 16.61 2.18
N GLU A 233 14.40 16.78 2.78
CA GLU A 233 14.54 17.25 4.16
C GLU A 233 13.80 16.34 5.16
N GLN A 234 13.52 16.84 6.37
CA GLN A 234 12.69 16.15 7.36
C GLN A 234 11.21 16.56 7.26
N ASP A 235 10.73 16.91 6.05
CA ASP A 235 9.35 17.30 5.82
C ASP A 235 8.46 16.07 5.57
N PRO A 236 7.49 15.76 6.47
CA PRO A 236 6.56 14.65 6.27
C PRO A 236 5.70 14.81 5.00
N ALA A 237 5.33 16.04 4.62
CA ALA A 237 4.52 16.28 3.42
C ALA A 237 5.28 15.95 2.13
N SER A 238 6.61 15.90 2.18
CA SER A 238 7.44 15.65 1.01
C SER A 238 7.13 14.31 0.35
N PHE A 239 6.72 13.28 1.07
CA PHE A 239 6.36 12.00 0.45
C PHE A 239 5.22 12.14 -0.55
N ALA A 240 4.13 12.81 -0.14
CA ALA A 240 2.98 13.06 -0.99
C ALA A 240 3.29 14.05 -2.13
N HIS A 241 4.10 15.08 -1.86
CA HIS A 241 4.53 16.01 -2.90
C HIS A 241 5.34 15.33 -4.01
N GLN A 242 6.30 14.47 -3.66
CA GLN A 242 7.10 13.76 -4.68
C GLN A 242 6.21 12.82 -5.52
N LEU A 243 5.26 12.12 -4.89
CA LEU A 243 4.26 11.32 -5.62
C LEU A 243 3.47 12.16 -6.61
N GLN A 244 2.99 13.33 -6.18
CA GLN A 244 2.22 14.25 -7.04
C GLN A 244 3.06 14.77 -8.21
N ILE A 245 4.34 15.06 -7.99
CA ILE A 245 5.26 15.50 -9.06
C ILE A 245 5.44 14.40 -10.10
N ILE A 246 5.72 13.16 -9.68
CA ILE A 246 5.90 12.01 -10.58
C ILE A 246 4.62 11.77 -11.39
N ASP A 247 3.46 11.78 -10.73
CA ASP A 247 2.18 11.57 -11.42
C ASP A 247 1.88 12.69 -12.42
N LYS A 248 2.16 13.94 -12.06
CA LYS A 248 1.99 15.09 -12.97
C LYS A 248 2.88 14.98 -14.21
N ILE A 249 4.15 14.62 -14.05
CA ILE A 249 5.07 14.41 -15.19
C ILE A 249 4.52 13.34 -16.12
N ASN A 250 4.05 12.22 -15.56
CA ASN A 250 3.44 11.14 -16.32
C ASN A 250 2.18 11.60 -17.08
N GLN A 251 1.28 12.33 -16.42
CA GLN A 251 0.08 12.88 -17.05
C GLN A 251 0.40 13.86 -18.17
N ASP A 252 1.37 14.75 -17.96
CA ASP A 252 1.77 15.75 -18.94
C ASP A 252 2.32 15.08 -20.22
N ILE A 253 3.15 14.03 -20.07
CA ILE A 253 3.64 13.23 -21.20
C ILE A 253 2.49 12.51 -21.90
N ALA A 254 1.57 11.91 -21.14
CA ALA A 254 0.41 11.22 -21.72
C ALA A 254 -0.49 12.16 -22.53
N VAL A 255 -0.68 13.40 -22.08
CA VAL A 255 -1.44 14.43 -22.82
C VAL A 255 -0.69 14.87 -24.07
N ARG A 256 0.63 15.08 -23.99
CA ARG A 256 1.47 15.49 -25.12
C ARG A 256 1.47 14.46 -26.24
N ASP A 257 1.67 13.19 -25.87
CA ASP A 257 1.90 12.11 -26.84
C ASP A 257 0.60 11.38 -27.22
N GLY A 258 -0.48 11.59 -26.46
CA GLY A 258 -1.77 10.92 -26.66
C GLY A 258 -1.73 9.42 -26.31
N VAL A 259 -0.72 8.97 -25.57
CA VAL A 259 -0.51 7.56 -25.21
C VAL A 259 -0.32 7.43 -23.70
N VAL A 260 -0.95 6.42 -23.10
CA VAL A 260 -0.80 6.07 -21.70
C VAL A 260 -0.13 4.71 -21.58
N CYS A 261 0.95 4.62 -20.80
CA CYS A 261 1.56 3.35 -20.43
C CYS A 261 0.84 2.77 -19.21
N MET A 262 0.31 1.56 -19.35
CA MET A 262 -0.51 0.93 -18.31
C MET A 262 0.35 0.49 -17.13
N ASN A 263 -0.06 0.84 -15.90
CA ASN A 263 0.64 0.51 -14.65
C ASN A 263 2.09 1.04 -14.53
N GLU A 264 2.45 2.03 -15.32
CA GLU A 264 3.76 2.67 -15.28
C GLU A 264 3.60 4.19 -15.09
N ASN A 265 4.60 4.84 -14.52
CA ASN A 265 4.80 6.27 -14.66
C ASN A 265 5.90 6.50 -15.69
N VAL A 266 5.59 7.31 -16.70
CA VAL A 266 6.49 7.67 -17.78
C VAL A 266 7.18 8.99 -17.45
N TYR A 267 8.48 9.07 -17.72
CA TYR A 267 9.24 10.32 -17.61
C TYR A 267 10.34 10.39 -18.67
N GLU A 268 10.86 11.59 -18.94
CA GLU A 268 12.03 11.78 -19.78
C GLU A 268 13.29 12.01 -18.92
N ASP A 269 14.40 11.36 -19.29
CA ASP A 269 15.71 11.64 -18.69
C ASP A 269 16.33 12.96 -19.21
N GLU A 270 17.54 13.29 -18.75
CA GLU A 270 18.26 14.50 -19.17
C GLU A 270 18.54 14.56 -20.69
N GLN A 271 18.59 13.41 -21.35
CA GLN A 271 18.79 13.29 -22.79
C GLN A 271 17.47 13.26 -23.57
N GLY A 272 16.32 13.39 -22.88
CA GLY A 272 15.00 13.32 -23.49
C GLY A 272 14.57 11.90 -23.87
N ARG A 273 15.21 10.86 -23.32
CA ARG A 273 14.80 9.47 -23.55
C ARG A 273 13.71 9.10 -22.56
N ILE A 274 12.71 8.39 -23.07
CA ILE A 274 11.60 7.87 -22.26
C ILE A 274 12.12 6.77 -21.33
N GLN A 275 11.72 6.88 -20.07
CA GLN A 275 12.01 5.95 -18.99
C GLN A 275 10.70 5.58 -18.29
N PHE A 276 10.71 4.45 -17.58
CA PHE A 276 9.53 3.88 -16.94
C PHE A 276 9.79 3.56 -15.47
N LEU A 277 8.82 3.94 -14.62
CA LEU A 277 8.70 3.49 -13.24
C LEU A 277 7.48 2.58 -13.13
N ARG A 278 7.70 1.28 -12.96
CA ARG A 278 6.62 0.31 -12.80
C ARG A 278 6.05 0.37 -11.39
N LYS A 279 4.74 0.50 -11.27
CA LYS A 279 4.05 0.61 -9.97
C LYS A 279 4.09 -0.73 -9.25
N THR A 280 4.42 -0.74 -7.95
CA THR A 280 4.59 -2.00 -7.20
C THR A 280 3.41 -2.44 -6.35
N LEU A 281 2.28 -1.73 -6.46
CA LEU A 281 1.11 -1.99 -5.65
C LEU A 281 0.55 -3.38 -5.95
N LEU A 282 0.59 -4.26 -4.95
CA LEU A 282 0.07 -5.62 -5.05
C LEU A 282 -1.37 -5.69 -4.55
N SER A 283 -2.30 -6.14 -5.40
CA SER A 283 -3.72 -6.28 -5.05
C SER A 283 -4.33 -7.58 -5.61
N GLY A 284 -5.60 -7.84 -5.28
CA GLY A 284 -6.30 -9.06 -5.70
C GLY A 284 -6.13 -10.24 -4.76
N VAL A 285 -6.75 -11.37 -5.11
CA VAL A 285 -6.77 -12.57 -4.25
C VAL A 285 -5.55 -13.46 -4.48
N HIS A 286 -4.93 -13.42 -5.67
CA HIS A 286 -3.80 -14.30 -6.03
C HIS A 286 -2.43 -13.60 -5.94
N LYS A 287 -2.20 -12.89 -4.83
CA LYS A 287 -0.94 -12.25 -4.46
C LYS A 287 0.23 -13.26 -4.47
N PHE A 288 1.38 -12.86 -5.04
CA PHE A 288 2.61 -13.67 -5.15
C PHE A 288 2.51 -14.99 -5.94
N THR A 289 1.49 -15.16 -6.80
CA THR A 289 1.41 -16.36 -7.64
C THR A 289 2.20 -16.19 -8.94
N LYS A 290 2.91 -17.25 -9.38
CA LYS A 290 3.67 -17.25 -10.66
C LYS A 290 2.81 -17.10 -11.92
N ARG A 291 1.48 -17.06 -11.78
CA ARG A 291 0.53 -17.09 -12.90
C ARG A 291 0.28 -15.71 -13.51
N LEU A 292 0.43 -14.67 -12.69
CA LEU A 292 0.29 -13.26 -13.03
C LEU A 292 1.32 -12.48 -12.21
N SER A 293 2.35 -11.96 -12.87
CA SER A 293 3.39 -11.17 -12.20
C SER A 293 2.89 -9.75 -12.00
N GLN A 294 2.30 -9.49 -10.83
CA GLN A 294 2.32 -8.13 -10.30
C GLN A 294 3.71 -7.86 -9.73
N ILE A 295 4.23 -6.67 -10.00
CA ILE A 295 5.58 -6.31 -9.62
C ILE A 295 5.55 -5.95 -8.15
N ALA A 296 6.06 -6.82 -7.29
CA ALA A 296 6.23 -6.51 -5.87
C ALA A 296 7.48 -7.21 -5.36
N PRO A 297 8.19 -6.66 -4.36
CA PRO A 297 9.40 -7.27 -3.83
C PRO A 297 9.08 -8.58 -3.11
N SER A 298 9.02 -9.70 -3.84
CA SER A 298 8.73 -11.02 -3.27
C SER A 298 9.72 -11.44 -2.20
N GLU A 299 10.95 -10.92 -2.30
CA GLU A 299 12.03 -11.07 -1.35
C GLU A 299 11.70 -10.46 0.02
N PHE A 300 10.82 -9.46 0.08
CA PHE A 300 10.39 -8.86 1.34
C PHE A 300 9.53 -9.82 2.17
N LEU A 301 8.86 -10.79 1.55
CA LEU A 301 8.15 -11.83 2.28
C LEU A 301 9.14 -12.75 3.02
N SER A 302 10.27 -13.08 2.39
CA SER A 302 11.35 -13.83 3.01
C SER A 302 12.01 -13.03 4.14
N LEU A 303 12.23 -11.74 3.94
CA LEU A 303 12.72 -10.84 4.99
C LEU A 303 11.75 -10.75 6.17
N PHE A 304 10.45 -10.64 5.91
CA PHE A 304 9.44 -10.66 6.97
C PHE A 304 9.51 -11.95 7.80
N LYS A 305 9.54 -13.12 7.14
CA LYS A 305 9.65 -14.40 7.84
C LYS A 305 10.92 -14.48 8.70
N GLY A 306 12.05 -14.01 8.18
CA GLY A 306 13.32 -13.95 8.92
C GLY A 306 13.25 -12.99 10.11
N SER A 307 12.93 -11.73 9.83
CA SER A 307 12.97 -10.63 10.80
C SER A 307 11.88 -10.72 11.88
N LEU A 308 10.75 -11.36 11.61
CA LEU A 308 9.70 -11.57 12.61
C LEU A 308 10.21 -12.40 13.80
N ASN A 309 11.23 -13.24 13.61
CA ASN A 309 11.84 -14.01 14.69
C ASN A 309 12.66 -13.18 15.69
N TYR A 310 12.95 -11.90 15.41
CA TYR A 310 13.52 -10.99 16.40
C TYR A 310 12.49 -10.52 17.44
N ALA A 311 11.20 -10.72 17.19
CA ALA A 311 10.12 -10.32 18.06
C ALA A 311 9.61 -11.48 18.94
N ASP A 312 9.35 -11.15 20.21
CA ASP A 312 8.64 -12.02 21.16
C ASP A 312 7.14 -11.67 21.20
N ALA A 313 6.80 -10.45 20.82
CA ALA A 313 5.43 -9.97 20.75
C ALA A 313 5.18 -9.25 19.41
N LEU A 314 4.03 -9.52 18.80
CA LEU A 314 3.58 -8.87 17.57
C LEU A 314 2.26 -8.17 17.84
N VAL A 315 2.17 -6.89 17.48
CA VAL A 315 0.92 -6.13 17.53
C VAL A 315 0.41 -5.91 16.12
N CYS A 316 -0.67 -6.59 15.75
CA CYS A 316 -1.34 -6.46 14.47
C CYS A 316 -2.42 -5.37 14.55
N ILE A 317 -2.21 -4.25 13.86
CA ILE A 317 -3.10 -3.09 13.88
C ILE A 317 -3.81 -2.97 12.53
N GLY A 318 -5.14 -2.92 12.54
CA GLY A 318 -5.95 -2.68 11.33
C GLY A 318 -5.88 -3.80 10.28
N TYR A 319 -5.45 -5.00 10.67
CA TYR A 319 -5.39 -6.17 9.80
C TYR A 319 -6.56 -7.13 10.06
N SER A 320 -7.15 -7.67 9.00
CA SER A 320 -8.35 -8.52 9.04
C SER A 320 -8.06 -10.02 8.95
N PHE A 321 -6.80 -10.44 8.78
CA PHE A 321 -6.42 -11.84 8.55
C PHE A 321 -7.07 -12.45 7.28
N GLY A 322 -7.00 -11.70 6.18
CA GLY A 322 -7.49 -12.13 4.85
C GLY A 322 -6.40 -12.63 3.90
N ASP A 323 -5.13 -12.35 4.19
CA ASP A 323 -4.00 -12.71 3.34
C ASP A 323 -3.35 -14.01 3.83
N LYS A 324 -3.71 -15.13 3.19
CA LYS A 324 -3.26 -16.48 3.59
C LYS A 324 -1.74 -16.59 3.79
N HIS A 325 -0.94 -16.02 2.88
CA HIS A 325 0.53 -16.07 2.96
C HIS A 325 1.08 -15.27 4.14
N ILE A 326 0.39 -14.23 4.60
CA ILE A 326 0.75 -13.48 5.80
C ILE A 326 0.33 -14.27 7.04
N ASP A 327 -0.92 -14.72 7.06
CA ASP A 327 -1.50 -15.43 8.19
C ASP A 327 -0.69 -16.68 8.54
N GLU A 328 -0.26 -17.44 7.53
CA GLU A 328 0.58 -18.62 7.70
C GLU A 328 1.92 -18.29 8.36
N ASN A 329 2.57 -17.18 7.98
CA ASN A 329 3.82 -16.77 8.61
C ASN A 329 3.62 -16.32 10.08
N ILE A 330 2.51 -15.66 10.39
CA ILE A 330 2.19 -15.26 11.78
C ILE A 330 1.88 -16.51 12.62
N VAL A 331 1.11 -17.45 12.07
CA VAL A 331 0.78 -18.73 12.71
C VAL A 331 2.04 -19.55 12.99
N ASP A 332 2.90 -19.70 11.98
CA ASP A 332 4.17 -20.42 12.11
C ASP A 332 5.04 -19.78 13.20
N TRP A 333 5.15 -18.44 13.19
CA TRP A 333 5.88 -17.70 14.22
C TRP A 333 5.31 -17.94 15.61
N LEU A 334 4.00 -17.82 15.80
CA LEU A 334 3.36 -17.97 17.11
C LEU A 334 3.51 -19.41 17.67
N SER A 335 3.49 -20.40 16.78
CA SER A 335 3.61 -21.83 17.11
C SER A 335 5.01 -22.27 17.56
N LEU A 336 6.05 -21.48 17.26
CA LEU A 336 7.44 -21.84 17.61
C LEU A 336 7.75 -21.72 19.11
N SER A 337 6.99 -20.93 19.87
CA SER A 337 7.17 -20.80 21.32
C SER A 337 5.90 -20.35 22.01
N GLY A 338 5.54 -21.00 23.12
CA GLY A 338 4.41 -20.59 23.97
C GLY A 338 4.61 -19.25 24.68
N SER A 339 5.83 -18.70 24.70
CA SER A 339 6.12 -17.36 25.24
C SER A 339 5.72 -16.24 24.28
N ARG A 340 5.55 -16.52 22.98
CA ARG A 340 5.22 -15.50 21.99
C ARG A 340 3.79 -15.02 22.16
N LYS A 341 3.58 -13.71 21.97
CA LYS A 341 2.26 -13.08 22.15
C LYS A 341 1.85 -12.30 20.90
N LEU A 342 0.59 -12.46 20.51
CA LEU A 342 -0.03 -11.72 19.44
C LEU A 342 -1.13 -10.83 20.01
N THR A 343 -1.06 -9.53 19.76
CA THR A 343 -2.13 -8.59 20.10
C THR A 343 -2.78 -8.10 18.80
N ILE A 344 -4.09 -8.22 18.67
CA ILE A 344 -4.85 -7.79 17.51
C ILE A 344 -5.63 -6.54 17.88
N VAL A 345 -5.34 -5.43 17.20
CA VAL A 345 -5.99 -4.12 17.37
C VAL A 345 -6.83 -3.87 16.12
N ASN A 346 -8.15 -4.02 16.24
CA ASN A 346 -9.05 -3.82 15.11
C ASN A 346 -10.47 -3.55 15.64
N PRO A 347 -11.14 -2.43 15.28
CA PRO A 347 -12.47 -2.12 15.79
C PRO A 347 -13.53 -3.22 15.54
N GLY A 348 -13.37 -3.99 14.45
CA GLY A 348 -14.28 -5.06 14.07
C GLY A 348 -13.97 -6.42 14.68
N ILE A 349 -12.95 -6.56 15.54
CA ILE A 349 -12.56 -7.87 16.09
C ILE A 349 -13.53 -8.31 17.18
N GLY A 350 -14.32 -9.36 16.90
CA GLY A 350 -15.26 -9.95 17.86
C GLY A 350 -14.64 -11.04 18.75
N GLY A 351 -13.43 -11.50 18.44
CA GLY A 351 -12.73 -12.57 19.14
C GLY A 351 -11.54 -13.10 18.34
N CYS A 352 -10.86 -14.12 18.87
CA CYS A 352 -9.71 -14.73 18.20
C CYS A 352 -10.11 -15.25 16.80
N PRO A 353 -9.39 -14.86 15.73
CA PRO A 353 -9.65 -15.34 14.37
C PRO A 353 -9.67 -16.87 14.30
N ASP A 354 -10.53 -17.44 13.45
CA ASP A 354 -10.73 -18.90 13.35
C ASP A 354 -9.42 -19.67 13.14
N ARG A 355 -8.52 -19.13 12.31
CA ARG A 355 -7.22 -19.74 11.99
C ARG A 355 -6.25 -19.74 13.17
N LEU A 356 -6.48 -18.91 14.19
CA LEU A 356 -5.65 -18.75 15.39
C LEU A 356 -6.28 -19.36 16.64
N LYS A 357 -7.48 -19.95 16.56
CA LYS A 357 -8.23 -20.48 17.71
C LYS A 357 -7.46 -21.47 18.56
N TYR A 358 -6.64 -22.34 17.95
CA TYR A 358 -5.85 -23.33 18.69
C TYR A 358 -4.63 -22.72 19.40
N LEU A 359 -4.33 -21.44 19.15
CA LEU A 359 -3.29 -20.65 19.81
C LEU A 359 -3.91 -19.53 20.67
N SER A 360 -5.19 -19.61 21.01
CA SER A 360 -5.93 -18.50 21.63
C SER A 360 -5.32 -17.99 22.94
N GLU A 361 -4.62 -18.84 23.70
CA GLU A 361 -3.93 -18.44 24.95
C GLU A 361 -2.75 -17.46 24.71
N GLN A 362 -2.27 -17.38 23.47
CA GLN A 362 -1.22 -16.47 23.04
C GLN A 362 -1.78 -15.24 22.31
N VAL A 363 -3.11 -15.16 22.10
CA VAL A 363 -3.75 -14.12 21.31
C VAL A 363 -4.63 -13.22 22.19
N GLU A 364 -4.36 -11.93 22.15
CA GLU A 364 -5.16 -10.88 22.75
C GLU A 364 -5.90 -10.09 21.67
N CYS A 365 -7.18 -9.81 21.87
CA CYS A 365 -8.01 -9.07 20.91
C CYS A 365 -8.51 -7.76 21.55
N ASN A 366 -8.18 -6.64 20.93
CA ASN A 366 -8.52 -5.30 21.37
C ASN A 366 -9.42 -4.61 20.31
N PRO A 367 -10.73 -4.46 20.58
CA PRO A 367 -11.71 -3.90 19.64
C PRO A 367 -11.66 -2.37 19.61
N ILE A 368 -10.49 -1.82 19.29
CA ILE A 368 -10.23 -0.37 19.23
C ILE A 368 -9.55 0.00 17.92
N GLY A 369 -9.59 1.29 17.57
CA GLY A 369 -8.90 1.84 16.41
C GLY A 369 -7.39 2.00 16.64
N ALA A 370 -6.68 2.33 15.57
CA ALA A 370 -5.23 2.50 15.63
C ALA A 370 -4.86 3.71 16.49
N ALA A 371 -5.52 4.85 16.28
CA ALA A 371 -5.30 6.05 17.09
C ALA A 371 -5.53 5.79 18.58
N GLU A 372 -6.62 5.09 18.96
CA GLU A 372 -6.87 4.72 20.36
C GLU A 372 -5.76 3.84 20.95
N TYR A 373 -5.24 2.89 20.18
CA TYR A 373 -4.15 2.04 20.63
C TYR A 373 -2.89 2.86 20.91
N PHE A 374 -2.46 3.73 20.00
CA PHE A 374 -1.26 4.56 20.24
C PHE A 374 -1.45 5.50 21.43
N ILE A 375 -2.65 6.05 21.63
CA ILE A 375 -2.97 6.85 22.81
C ILE A 375 -2.88 6.01 24.10
N GLN A 376 -3.32 4.75 24.10
CA GLN A 376 -3.19 3.87 25.27
C GLN A 376 -1.73 3.49 25.58
N VAL A 377 -0.88 3.43 24.56
CA VAL A 377 0.57 3.20 24.72
C VAL A 377 1.28 4.45 25.27
N SER A 378 0.74 5.63 24.96
CA SER A 378 1.23 6.91 25.48
C SER A 378 1.08 7.00 27.00
N ASP A 379 2.09 7.53 27.68
CA ASP A 379 1.97 7.89 29.10
C ASP A 379 1.23 9.24 29.27
N ASP A 380 1.13 10.00 28.19
CA ASP A 380 0.49 11.31 28.17
C ASP A 380 -0.99 11.18 27.86
N LYS A 381 -1.83 11.84 28.68
CA LYS A 381 -3.25 11.97 28.38
C LYS A 381 -3.44 12.89 27.19
N PRO A 382 -4.32 12.54 26.22
CA PRO A 382 -4.64 13.44 25.13
C PRO A 382 -5.21 14.74 25.69
N THR A 383 -4.82 15.86 25.07
CA THR A 383 -5.38 17.16 25.41
C THR A 383 -6.88 17.20 25.08
N GLU A 384 -7.63 18.12 25.71
CA GLU A 384 -9.05 18.32 25.38
C GLU A 384 -9.23 18.68 23.91
N MET A 385 -8.32 19.49 23.35
CA MET A 385 -8.34 19.89 21.94
C MET A 385 -8.13 18.69 21.01
N GLN A 386 -7.15 17.84 21.28
CA GLN A 386 -6.93 16.59 20.51
C GLN A 386 -8.17 15.70 20.57
N SER A 387 -8.78 15.56 21.74
CA SER A 387 -10.00 14.75 21.92
C SER A 387 -11.19 15.28 21.11
N ILE A 388 -11.37 16.61 21.04
CA ILE A 388 -12.39 17.27 20.24
C ILE A 388 -12.12 17.05 18.74
N LEU A 389 -10.91 17.38 18.27
CA LEU A 389 -10.54 17.24 16.86
C LEU A 389 -10.68 15.80 16.36
N ARG A 390 -10.28 14.82 17.17
CA ARG A 390 -10.45 13.40 16.84
C ARG A 390 -11.92 13.01 16.73
N LYS A 391 -12.78 13.52 17.62
CA LYS A 391 -14.22 13.26 17.55
C LYS A 391 -14.84 13.87 16.29
N GLU A 392 -14.44 15.09 15.93
CA GLU A 392 -14.88 15.73 14.69
C GLU A 392 -14.44 14.93 13.46
N ARG A 393 -13.16 14.50 13.42
CA ARG A 393 -12.63 13.62 12.37
C ARG A 393 -13.41 12.31 12.24
N SER A 394 -13.66 11.64 13.36
CA SER A 394 -14.43 10.38 13.41
C SER A 394 -15.84 10.56 12.84
N VAL A 395 -16.55 11.62 13.24
CA VAL A 395 -17.89 11.95 12.70
C VAL A 395 -17.84 12.24 11.21
N ALA A 396 -16.84 12.99 10.74
CA ALA A 396 -16.68 13.29 9.32
C ALA A 396 -16.40 12.02 8.50
N ARG A 397 -15.54 11.13 9.01
CA ARG A 397 -15.23 9.84 8.36
C ARG A 397 -16.44 8.91 8.33
N ASP A 398 -17.19 8.79 9.42
CA ASP A 398 -18.43 8.00 9.45
C ASP A 398 -19.45 8.52 8.43
N ARG A 399 -19.58 9.85 8.27
CA ARG A 399 -20.45 10.45 7.26
C ARG A 399 -20.01 10.06 5.85
N ILE A 400 -18.73 10.20 5.52
CA ILE A 400 -18.19 9.83 4.20
C ILE A 400 -18.41 8.34 3.94
N ARG A 401 -18.17 7.48 4.93
CA ARG A 401 -18.41 6.04 4.81
C ARG A 401 -19.85 5.77 4.43
N ARG A 402 -20.82 6.34 5.17
CA ARG A 402 -22.25 6.16 4.86
C ARG A 402 -22.60 6.66 3.46
N GLU A 403 -22.15 7.86 3.09
CA GLU A 403 -22.39 8.42 1.74
C GLU A 403 -21.81 7.57 0.59
N LEU A 404 -20.80 6.75 0.86
CA LEU A 404 -20.18 5.87 -0.12
C LEU A 404 -20.79 4.46 -0.14
N THR A 405 -21.16 3.92 1.01
CA THR A 405 -21.52 2.49 1.14
C THR A 405 -23.01 2.23 1.34
N GLU A 406 -23.78 3.22 1.78
CA GLU A 406 -25.24 3.15 2.00
C GLU A 406 -25.97 3.91 0.89
#